data_AF-A0A7X2NQL6-F1
#
_entry.id   AF-A0A7X2NQL6-F1
#
_cell.length_a   1.000
_cell.length_b   1.000
_cell.length_c   1.000
_cell.angle_alpha   90.00
_cell.angle_beta   90.00
_cell.angle_gamma   90.00
#
_symmetry.space_group_name_H-M   'P 1'
#
loop_
_entity.id
_entity.type
_entity.pdbx_description
1 polymer ?
#
loop_
_entity_poly.entity_id
_entity_poly.type
_entity_poly.pdbx_seq_one_letter_code
_entity_poly.pdbx_strand_id
1 'polypeptide(L)' 'MNTLIAILIMGALIGLNVVLMKKNKATPVPEGCENLKPDCKGCGIANCEIRSEIEAKEGEK' A
#
# COMPACT_ATOMS: atom_id res chain seq x y z
N MET A 1 18.08 2.53 26.71
CA MET A 1 17.01 3.17 25.90
C MET A 1 15.71 3.05 26.69
N ASN A 2 15.11 4.16 27.10
CA ASN A 2 13.93 4.15 27.99
C ASN A 2 12.71 3.63 27.23
N THR A 3 11.97 2.65 27.77
CA THR A 3 10.80 2.02 27.13
C THR A 3 9.73 3.05 26.72
N LEU A 4 9.59 4.13 27.50
CA LEU A 4 8.72 5.26 27.17
C LEU A 4 9.07 5.92 25.84
N ILE A 5 10.36 6.09 25.55
CA ILE A 5 10.82 6.69 24.29
C ILE A 5 10.47 5.77 23.12
N ALA A 6 10.61 4.44 23.28
CA ALA A 6 10.24 3.48 22.24
C ALA A 6 8.73 3.51 21.93
N ILE A 7 7.88 3.61 22.97
CA ILE A 7 6.43 3.71 22.81
C ILE A 7 6.04 4.99 22.06
N LEU A 8 6.66 6.13 22.41
CA LEU A 8 6.41 7.41 21.73
C LEU A 8 6.82 7.37 20.26
N ILE A 9 7.98 6.79 19.95
CA ILE A 9 8.44 6.61 18.57
C ILE A 9 7.47 5.73 17.79
N MET A 10 7.05 4.59 18.36
CA MET A 10 6.10 3.69 17.73
C MET A 10 4.76 4.39 17.44
N GLY A 11 4.22 5.11 18.42
CA GLY A 11 2.98 5.87 18.26
C GLY A 11 3.10 6.95 17.17
N ALA A 12 4.22 7.68 17.12
CA ALA A 12 4.48 8.68 16.10
C ALA A 12 4.55 8.08 14.69
N LEU A 13 5.25 6.95 14.52
CA LEU A 13 5.35 6.27 13.22
C LEU A 13 4.00 5.74 12.74
N ILE A 14 3.21 5.13 13.64
CA ILE A 14 1.86 4.66 13.32
C ILE A 14 0.97 5.85 12.91
N GLY A 15 0.96 6.92 13.71
CA GLY A 15 0.17 8.11 13.44
C GLY A 15 0.54 8.77 12.10
N LEU A 16 1.84 8.92 11.84
CA LEU A 16 2.35 9.42 10.56
C LEU A 16 1.86 8.55 9.40
N ASN A 17 1.98 7.23 9.51
CA ASN A 17 1.57 6.32 8.45
C ASN A 17 0.06 6.40 8.15
N VAL A 18 -0.78 6.49 9.18
CA VAL A 18 -2.24 6.65 9.01
C VAL A 18 -2.57 7.95 8.27
N VAL A 19 -1.92 9.06 8.64
CA VAL A 19 -2.12 10.36 7.98
C VAL A 19 -1.69 10.30 6.51
N LEU A 20 -0.52 9.73 6.24
CA LEU A 20 -0.01 9.57 4.89
C LEU A 20 -0.94 8.68 4.05
N MET A 21 -1.41 7.56 4.60
CA MET A 21 -2.35 6.67 3.92
C MET A 21 -3.66 7.41 3.57
N LYS A 22 -4.21 8.21 4.50
CA LYS A 22 -5.43 8.98 4.24
C LYS A 22 -5.23 10.01 3.14
N LYS A 23 -4.10 10.72 3.14
CA LYS A 23 -3.76 11.67 2.07
C LYS A 23 -3.50 10.99 0.73
N ASN A 24 -2.83 9.84 0.74
CA ASN A 24 -2.60 9.04 -0.45
C ASN A 24 -3.92 8.57 -1.09
N LYS A 25 -4.88 8.10 -0.29
CA LYS A 25 -6.22 7.72 -0.78
C LYS A 25 -7.05 8.89 -1.31
N ALA A 26 -6.82 10.10 -0.79
CA ALA A 26 -7.48 11.31 -1.26
C ALA A 26 -6.81 11.90 -2.52
N THR A 27 -5.61 11.43 -2.87
CA THR A 27 -4.91 11.90 -4.06
C THR A 27 -5.57 11.23 -5.27
N PRO A 28 -6.15 12.01 -6.20
CA PRO A 28 -6.79 11.44 -7.38
C PRO A 28 -5.74 10.68 -8.19
N VAL A 29 -6.16 9.55 -8.76
CA VAL A 29 -5.31 8.79 -9.66
C VAL A 29 -5.09 9.63 -10.93
N PRO A 30 -3.85 9.79 -11.43
CA PRO A 30 -3.60 10.57 -12.63
C PRO A 30 -4.31 9.96 -13.83
N GLU A 31 -4.69 10.81 -14.79
CA GLU A 31 -5.37 10.38 -16.01
C GLU A 31 -4.56 9.30 -16.74
N GLY A 32 -5.23 8.19 -17.10
CA GLY A 32 -4.58 7.04 -17.72
C GLY A 32 -4.01 6.00 -16.74
N CYS A 33 -4.01 6.26 -15.43
CA CYS A 33 -3.54 5.33 -14.40
C CYS A 33 -4.65 4.64 -13.58
N GLU A 34 -5.91 4.86 -13.89
CA GLU A 34 -7.06 4.37 -13.11
C GLU A 34 -7.16 2.84 -13.06
N ASN A 35 -6.64 2.16 -14.08
CA ASN A 35 -6.63 0.70 -14.20
C ASN A 35 -5.21 0.14 -14.30
N LEU A 36 -4.20 0.90 -13.86
CA LEU A 36 -2.82 0.43 -13.89
C LEU A 36 -2.64 -0.66 -12.82
N LYS A 37 -2.82 -1.91 -13.25
CA LYS A 37 -2.30 -3.06 -12.52
C LYS A 37 -0.78 -2.99 -12.62
N PRO A 38 -0.03 -3.18 -11.52
CA PRO A 38 1.42 -3.15 -11.56
C PRO A 38 1.93 -4.18 -12.57
N ASP A 39 2.61 -3.74 -13.62
CA ASP A 39 3.20 -4.66 -14.60
C ASP A 39 4.33 -5.45 -13.91
N CYS A 40 4.21 -6.78 -13.86
CA CYS A 40 5.24 -7.64 -13.26
C CYS A 40 6.59 -7.46 -13.95
N LYS A 41 6.57 -7.09 -15.24
CA LYS A 41 7.74 -6.76 -16.03
C LYS A 41 8.45 -5.51 -15.51
N GLY A 42 7.71 -4.54 -14.97
CA GLY A 42 8.25 -3.34 -14.32
C GLY A 42 8.92 -3.60 -12.98
N CYS A 43 8.50 -4.62 -12.24
CA CYS A 43 9.17 -5.07 -11.00
C CYS A 43 10.31 -6.07 -11.25
N GLY A 44 10.54 -6.50 -12.49
CA GLY A 44 11.56 -7.51 -12.81
C GLY A 44 11.24 -8.91 -12.27
N ILE A 45 9.98 -9.21 -11.97
CA ILE A 45 9.54 -10.49 -11.40
C ILE A 45 8.76 -11.24 -12.47
N ALA A 46 9.09 -12.52 -12.67
CA ALA A 46 8.52 -13.32 -13.75
C ALA A 46 7.01 -13.55 -13.60
N ASN A 47 6.52 -13.79 -12.38
CA ASN A 47 5.12 -14.01 -12.09
C ASN A 47 4.68 -13.21 -10.86
N CYS A 48 3.52 -12.57 -10.93
CA CYS A 48 2.85 -12.01 -9.76
C CYS A 48 1.82 -13.03 -9.23
N GLU A 49 2.28 -14.20 -8.77
CA GLU A 49 1.39 -15.28 -8.29
C GLU A 49 0.46 -14.83 -7.15
N ILE A 50 0.96 -13.97 -6.27
CA ILE A 50 0.16 -13.36 -5.19
C ILE A 50 -0.98 -12.51 -5.76
N ARG A 51 -0.86 -11.97 -6.99
CA ARG A 51 -1.90 -11.13 -7.60
C ARG A 51 -3.10 -11.94 -8.05
N SER A 52 -2.92 -13.13 -8.63
CA SER A 52 -4.06 -13.97 -9.04
C SER A 52 -4.94 -14.35 -7.84
N GLU A 53 -4.35 -14.53 -6.67
CA GLU A 53 -5.09 -14.84 -5.44
C GLU A 53 -5.85 -13.62 -4.89
N ILE A 54 -5.34 -12.40 -5.10
CA ILE A 54 -6.00 -11.15 -4.69
C ILE A 54 -7.14 -10.81 -5.65
N GLU A 55 -6.93 -10.94 -6.97
CA GLU A 55 -7.96 -10.67 -7.99
C GLU A 55 -9.14 -11.66 -7.89
N ALA A 56 -8.87 -12.92 -7.56
CA ALA A 56 -9.92 -13.91 -7.30
C ALA A 56 -10.80 -13.53 -6.10
N LYS A 57 -10.26 -12.80 -5.11
CA LYS A 57 -11.00 -12.37 -3.92
C LYS A 57 -11.75 -11.05 -4.11
N GLU A 58 -11.32 -10.18 -5.03
CA GLU A 58 -12.03 -8.94 -5.36
C GLU A 58 -13.21 -9.15 -6.32
N GLY A 59 -13.17 -10.19 -7.17
CA GLY A 59 -14.26 -10.52 -8.11
C GLY A 59 -15.49 -11.21 -7.49
N GLU A 60 -15.43 -11.60 -6.21
CA GLU A 60 -16.51 -12.29 -5.49
C GLU A 60 -17.35 -11.34 -4.59
N LYS A 61 -17.22 -10.01 -4.77
CA LYS A 61 -17.92 -9.01 -3.96
C LYS A 61 -18.82 -8.09 -4.78
#